data_AF-A0A351ITF2-F1
#
_entry.id   AF-A0A351ITF2-F1
#
_cell.length_a   1.000
_cell.length_b   1.000
_cell.length_c   1.000
_cell.angle_alpha   90.00
_cell.angle_beta   90.00
_cell.angle_gamma   90.00
#
_symmetry.space_group_name_H-M   'P 1'
#
loop_
_entity.id
_entity.type
_entity.pdbx_description
1 polymer ?
#
loop_
_entity_poly.entity_id
_entity_poly.type
_entity_poly.pdbx_seq_one_letter_code
_entity_poly.pdbx_strand_id
1 'polypeptide(L)'
;TWHRSDGGRLHPGDVVAEVRGPLAPVLTAERTALNFLCRLSGIATETSRWVAAAGGGARIWDTRKTTPGLRVLEKAAVRSGGGLNHRLNLSHWVMLKDNHLTGTDIAGAVAASRRRWPGRTVHVECETLEQVRESLEAGADALLLDNMTPARITACVAEVRGHASRHGVRPLLEASGGITLAAVADYAATGVDCISSGALTSSAPALDLGLDLSDPEPACC
;
A
#
# COMPACT_ATOMS: atom_id res chain seq x y z
N THR A 1 28.34 6.32 9.55
CA THR A 1 28.19 6.90 8.21
C THR A 1 27.19 6.10 7.42
N TRP A 2 26.27 6.75 6.70
CA TRP A 2 25.34 6.07 5.78
C TRP A 2 25.87 6.19 4.36
N HIS A 3 25.89 5.08 3.61
CA HIS A 3 26.34 5.05 2.21
C HIS A 3 25.16 4.92 1.23
N ARG A 4 23.95 4.76 1.75
CA ARG A 4 22.70 4.62 1.01
C ARG A 4 21.61 5.43 1.69
N SER A 5 20.71 5.98 0.89
CA SER A 5 19.47 6.62 1.37
C SER A 5 18.30 5.64 1.28
N ASP A 6 17.24 5.90 2.03
CA ASP A 6 15.98 5.18 1.90
C ASP A 6 15.49 5.15 0.45
N GLY A 7 15.06 3.98 -0.02
CA GLY A 7 14.66 3.74 -1.41
C GLY A 7 15.82 3.50 -2.38
N GLY A 8 17.07 3.58 -1.91
CA GLY A 8 18.25 3.21 -2.69
C GLY A 8 18.25 1.72 -3.05
N ARG A 9 18.61 1.40 -4.30
CA ARG A 9 18.80 0.02 -4.74
C ARG A 9 20.05 -0.57 -4.10
N LEU A 10 19.94 -1.81 -3.64
CA LEU A 10 21.03 -2.60 -3.07
C LEU A 10 21.34 -3.82 -3.93
N HIS A 11 22.59 -4.24 -3.88
CA HIS A 11 23.08 -5.50 -4.44
C HIS A 11 23.72 -6.34 -3.32
N PRO A 12 23.78 -7.68 -3.46
CA PRO A 12 24.50 -8.52 -2.52
C PRO A 12 25.93 -8.02 -2.29
N GLY A 13 26.33 -7.88 -1.02
CA GLY A 13 27.64 -7.36 -0.61
C GLY A 13 27.74 -5.83 -0.50
N ASP A 14 26.68 -5.07 -0.81
CA ASP A 14 26.69 -3.62 -0.60
C ASP A 14 26.81 -3.27 0.89
N VAL A 15 27.72 -2.32 1.20
CA VAL A 15 27.78 -1.68 2.52
C VAL A 15 26.72 -0.58 2.59
N VAL A 16 25.73 -0.75 3.46
CA VAL A 16 24.64 0.23 3.67
C VAL A 16 25.08 1.36 4.60
N ALA A 17 25.81 1.00 5.66
CA ALA A 17 26.29 1.93 6.69
C ALA A 17 27.54 1.39 7.38
N GLU A 18 28.37 2.31 7.87
CA GLU A 18 29.47 2.05 8.79
C GLU A 18 29.16 2.65 10.16
N VAL A 19 29.44 1.94 11.24
CA VAL A 19 29.25 2.43 12.61
C VAL A 19 30.59 2.36 13.35
N ARG A 20 30.97 3.46 14.01
CA ARG A 20 32.19 3.53 14.81
C ARG A 20 31.85 3.95 16.23
N GLY A 21 32.34 3.21 17.21
CA GLY A 21 32.12 3.49 18.62
C GLY A 21 32.64 2.37 19.52
N PRO A 22 32.43 2.48 20.83
CA PRO A 22 32.78 1.40 21.75
C PRO A 22 32.01 0.12 21.41
N LEU A 23 32.70 -1.02 21.45
CA LEU A 23 32.15 -2.31 21.00
C LEU A 23 30.85 -2.69 21.72
N ALA A 24 30.80 -2.56 23.04
CA ALA A 24 29.64 -2.98 23.83
C ALA A 24 28.33 -2.25 23.46
N PRO A 25 28.29 -0.90 23.37
CA PRO A 25 27.15 -0.17 22.83
C PRO A 25 26.74 -0.58 21.41
N VAL A 26 27.70 -0.81 20.50
CA VAL A 26 27.41 -1.24 19.13
C VAL A 26 26.70 -2.58 19.11
N LEU A 27 27.23 -3.58 19.81
CA LEU A 27 26.63 -4.91 19.92
C LEU A 27 25.27 -4.88 20.65
N THR A 28 25.09 -3.97 21.61
CA THR A 28 23.80 -3.79 22.30
C THR A 28 22.72 -3.26 21.35
N ALA A 29 23.08 -2.33 20.46
CA ALA A 29 22.14 -1.71 19.52
C ALA A 29 21.89 -2.57 18.27
N GLU A 30 22.84 -3.43 17.90
CA GLU A 30 22.87 -4.20 16.65
C GLU A 30 21.52 -4.85 16.32
N ARG A 31 21.02 -5.72 17.20
CA ARG A 31 19.83 -6.53 16.88
C ARG A 31 18.59 -5.67 16.67
N THR A 32 18.42 -4.64 17.48
CA THR A 32 17.30 -3.70 17.34
C THR A 32 17.39 -2.95 16.02
N ALA A 33 18.57 -2.42 15.69
CA ALA A 33 18.78 -1.70 14.44
C ALA A 33 18.56 -2.58 13.21
N LEU A 34 19.15 -3.78 13.19
CA LEU A 34 18.99 -4.73 12.09
C LEU A 34 17.53 -5.18 11.94
N ASN A 35 16.81 -5.46 13.03
CA ASN A 35 15.40 -5.85 12.94
C ASN A 35 14.52 -4.79 12.24
N PHE A 36 14.75 -3.50 12.52
CA PHE A 36 14.07 -2.43 11.80
C PHE A 36 14.51 -2.34 10.34
N LEU A 37 15.81 -2.34 10.07
CA LEU A 37 16.35 -2.22 8.72
C LEU A 37 15.92 -3.38 7.82
N CYS A 38 16.06 -4.63 8.29
CA CYS A 38 15.64 -5.83 7.58
C CYS A 38 14.14 -5.79 7.24
N ARG A 39 13.28 -5.47 8.22
CA ARG A 39 11.83 -5.43 8.01
C ARG A 39 11.43 -4.34 7.02
N LEU A 40 11.89 -3.11 7.24
CA LEU A 40 11.47 -1.96 6.43
C LEU A 40 12.05 -2.04 5.01
N SER A 41 13.29 -2.51 4.87
CA SER A 41 13.90 -2.75 3.55
C SER A 41 13.19 -3.88 2.80
N GLY A 42 12.72 -4.91 3.52
CA GLY A 42 11.89 -5.97 2.97
C GLY A 42 10.58 -5.46 2.36
N ILE A 43 9.86 -4.61 3.09
CA ILE A 43 8.63 -3.95 2.63
C ILE A 43 8.89 -3.07 1.39
N ALA A 44 9.95 -2.25 1.43
CA ALA A 44 10.33 -1.41 0.30
C ALA A 44 10.69 -2.25 -0.94
N THR A 45 11.43 -3.35 -0.73
CA THR A 45 11.81 -4.28 -1.80
C THR A 45 10.58 -4.93 -2.43
N GLU A 46 9.68 -5.49 -1.62
CA GLU A 46 8.45 -6.11 -2.13
C GLU A 46 7.57 -5.09 -2.87
N THR A 47 7.41 -3.89 -2.31
CA THR A 47 6.66 -2.81 -2.96
C THR A 47 7.27 -2.44 -4.31
N SER A 48 8.60 -2.34 -4.43
CA SER A 48 9.26 -2.02 -5.70
C SER A 48 9.01 -3.07 -6.77
N ARG A 49 8.89 -4.36 -6.39
CA ARG A 49 8.55 -5.45 -7.30
C ARG A 49 7.12 -5.30 -7.82
N TRP A 50 6.18 -4.94 -6.94
CA TRP A 50 4.78 -4.68 -7.32
C TRP A 50 4.66 -3.47 -8.25
N VAL A 51 5.37 -2.38 -7.94
CA VAL A 51 5.39 -1.17 -8.77
C VAL A 51 5.94 -1.48 -10.16
N ALA A 52 7.04 -2.23 -10.24
CA ALA A 52 7.60 -2.68 -11.51
C ALA A 52 6.63 -3.57 -12.28
N ALA A 53 5.96 -4.53 -11.61
CA ALA A 53 5.00 -5.43 -12.24
C ALA A 53 3.74 -4.70 -12.75
N ALA A 54 3.30 -3.63 -12.10
CA ALA A 54 2.17 -2.81 -12.55
C ALA A 54 2.49 -2.03 -13.84
N GLY A 55 3.77 -1.83 -14.17
CA GLY A 55 4.19 -1.19 -15.43
C GLY A 55 3.63 0.22 -15.65
N GLY A 56 3.22 0.92 -14.58
CA GLY A 56 2.56 2.22 -14.65
C GLY A 56 1.06 2.19 -14.99
N GLY A 57 0.46 1.02 -15.18
CA GLY A 57 -0.98 0.88 -15.46
C GLY A 57 -1.88 1.21 -14.26
N ALA A 58 -1.37 1.03 -13.04
CA ALA A 58 -2.04 1.39 -11.80
C ALA A 58 -1.03 1.78 -10.71
N ARG A 59 -1.47 2.60 -9.74
CA ARG A 59 -0.66 2.93 -8.56
C ARG A 59 -0.74 1.83 -7.52
N ILE A 60 0.39 1.46 -6.92
CA ILE A 60 0.43 0.45 -5.85
C ILE A 60 0.19 1.09 -4.50
N TRP A 61 -0.83 0.63 -3.79
CA TRP A 61 -1.26 1.13 -2.50
C TRP A 61 -1.05 0.13 -1.37
N ASP A 62 -0.62 0.65 -0.22
CA ASP A 62 -0.65 -0.09 1.03
C ASP A 62 -2.06 -0.21 1.61
N THR A 63 -2.17 -0.86 2.77
CA THR A 63 -3.44 -0.96 3.50
C THR A 63 -3.25 -0.56 4.97
N ARG A 64 -4.23 -0.91 5.81
CA ARG A 64 -4.12 -0.83 7.27
C ARG A 64 -3.78 -2.19 7.91
N LYS A 65 -3.51 -3.22 7.10
CA LYS A 65 -3.02 -4.55 7.54
C LYS A 65 -1.51 -4.46 7.86
N THR A 66 -1.22 -3.62 8.84
CA THR A 66 0.12 -3.25 9.31
C THR A 66 0.41 -3.87 10.66
N THR A 67 1.68 -4.07 10.99
CA THR A 67 2.07 -4.53 12.34
C THR A 67 1.62 -3.52 13.39
N PRO A 68 1.01 -3.97 14.51
CA PRO A 68 0.67 -3.08 15.63
C PRO A 68 1.88 -2.24 16.07
N GLY A 69 1.69 -0.93 16.21
CA GLY A 69 2.74 0.02 16.58
C GLY A 69 3.66 0.49 15.44
N LEU A 70 3.74 -0.22 14.31
CA LEU A 70 4.71 0.09 13.24
C LEU A 70 4.11 0.76 12.01
N ARG A 71 2.80 1.05 12.00
CA ARG A 71 2.08 1.56 10.81
C ARG A 71 2.81 2.70 10.10
N VAL A 72 3.25 3.73 10.82
CA VAL A 72 3.90 4.89 10.20
C VAL A 72 5.20 4.49 9.50
N LEU A 73 5.98 3.60 10.11
CA LEU A 73 7.24 3.10 9.56
C LEU A 73 7.01 2.22 8.32
N GLU A 74 6.05 1.30 8.40
CA GLU A 74 5.74 0.40 7.27
C GLU A 74 5.19 1.17 6.07
N LYS A 75 4.33 2.18 6.31
CA LYS A 75 3.86 3.08 5.24
C LYS A 75 5.00 3.94 4.68
N ALA A 76 5.97 4.33 5.50
CA ALA A 76 7.17 5.02 4.99
C ALA A 76 7.98 4.09 4.08
N ALA A 77 8.17 2.82 4.47
CA ALA A 77 8.86 1.82 3.66
C ALA A 77 8.15 1.54 2.31
N VAL A 78 6.82 1.49 2.28
CA VAL A 78 6.04 1.38 1.03
C VAL A 78 6.39 2.54 0.09
N ARG A 79 6.42 3.78 0.59
CA ARG A 79 6.82 4.94 -0.22
C ARG A 79 8.25 4.85 -0.70
N SER A 80 9.18 4.39 0.15
CA SER A 80 10.58 4.16 -0.25
C SER A 80 10.70 3.12 -1.36
N GLY A 81 9.78 2.14 -1.44
CA GLY A 81 9.67 1.19 -2.53
C GLY A 81 8.95 1.71 -3.79
N GLY A 82 8.53 2.98 -3.81
CA GLY A 82 7.81 3.59 -4.94
C GLY A 82 6.28 3.39 -4.91
N GLY A 83 5.74 2.74 -3.88
CA GLY A 83 4.30 2.69 -3.65
C GLY A 83 3.76 3.99 -3.08
N LEU A 84 2.44 4.08 -2.93
CA LEU A 84 1.76 5.21 -2.32
C LEU A 84 0.91 4.75 -1.14
N ASN A 85 0.64 5.69 -0.24
CA ASN A 85 -0.14 5.40 0.93
C ASN A 85 -1.63 5.56 0.62
N HIS A 86 -2.41 4.52 0.88
CA HIS A 86 -3.84 4.66 1.13
C HIS A 86 -4.05 5.39 2.49
N ARG A 87 -5.30 5.52 2.95
CA ARG A 87 -5.61 6.22 4.21
C ARG A 87 -4.79 5.70 5.41
N LEU A 88 -4.29 6.62 6.23
CA LEU A 88 -3.47 6.29 7.40
C LEU A 88 -4.27 5.58 8.51
N ASN A 89 -5.50 6.03 8.75
CA ASN A 89 -6.34 5.59 9.86
C ASN A 89 -7.83 5.73 9.49
N LEU A 90 -8.71 5.54 10.48
CA LEU A 90 -10.16 5.60 10.32
C LEU A 90 -10.73 7.02 10.16
N SER A 91 -10.00 8.08 10.53
CA SER A 91 -10.49 9.46 10.44
C SER A 91 -10.19 10.12 9.09
N HIS A 92 -9.28 9.56 8.29
CA HIS A 92 -8.86 10.15 7.02
C HIS A 92 -9.94 10.09 5.94
N TRP A 93 -10.52 8.91 5.70
CA TRP A 93 -11.61 8.66 4.75
C TRP A 93 -12.69 7.82 5.42
N VAL A 94 -13.95 8.05 5.10
CA VAL A 94 -15.02 7.11 5.40
C VAL A 94 -14.90 5.96 4.40
N MET A 95 -14.87 4.71 4.90
CA MET A 95 -14.85 3.54 4.03
C MET A 95 -15.98 2.62 4.44
N LEU A 96 -16.98 2.55 3.57
CA LEU A 96 -18.14 1.70 3.70
C LEU A 96 -17.75 0.30 3.21
N LYS A 97 -18.17 -0.69 3.99
CA LYS A 97 -17.92 -2.13 3.80
C LYS A 97 -19.24 -2.85 3.98
N ASP A 98 -19.31 -4.10 3.56
CA ASP A 98 -20.39 -5.05 3.83
C ASP A 98 -21.06 -4.86 5.20
N ASN A 99 -20.26 -4.85 6.27
CA ASN A 99 -20.73 -4.76 7.65
C ASN A 99 -21.45 -3.43 7.96
N HIS A 100 -21.02 -2.33 7.34
CA HIS A 100 -21.63 -1.00 7.52
C HIS A 100 -22.98 -0.87 6.81
N LEU A 101 -23.26 -1.74 5.83
CA LEU A 101 -24.54 -1.81 5.14
C LEU A 101 -25.56 -2.67 5.91
N THR A 102 -25.18 -3.23 7.06
CA THR A 102 -26.15 -3.90 7.94
C THR A 102 -27.16 -2.86 8.46
N GLY A 103 -28.41 -2.95 7.98
CA GLY A 103 -29.49 -2.05 8.37
C GLY A 103 -29.57 -0.73 7.57
N THR A 104 -28.85 -0.62 6.45
CA THR A 104 -28.98 0.50 5.50
C THR A 104 -28.58 0.04 4.08
N ASP A 105 -28.82 0.85 3.07
CA ASP A 105 -28.34 0.62 1.71
C ASP A 105 -27.13 1.53 1.40
N ILE A 106 -26.50 1.34 0.24
CA ILE A 106 -25.34 2.12 -0.18
C ILE A 106 -25.68 3.62 -0.23
N ALA A 107 -26.83 3.97 -0.82
CA ALA A 107 -27.28 5.36 -0.94
C ALA A 107 -27.47 6.02 0.43
N GLY A 108 -28.14 5.34 1.36
CA GLY A 108 -28.36 5.79 2.73
C GLY A 108 -27.06 5.96 3.51
N ALA A 109 -26.14 5.00 3.40
CA ALA A 109 -24.83 5.05 4.04
C ALA A 109 -23.95 6.19 3.51
N VAL A 110 -23.90 6.40 2.19
CA VAL A 110 -23.16 7.50 1.56
C VAL A 110 -23.76 8.84 1.98
N ALA A 111 -25.08 8.98 1.92
CA ALA A 111 -25.76 10.22 2.32
C ALA A 111 -25.57 10.54 3.80
N ALA A 112 -25.64 9.54 4.69
CA ALA A 112 -25.37 9.69 6.12
C ALA A 112 -23.91 10.11 6.37
N SER A 113 -22.96 9.50 5.65
CA SER A 113 -21.54 9.84 5.73
C SER A 113 -21.28 11.28 5.33
N ARG A 114 -21.85 11.74 4.21
CA ARG A 114 -21.72 13.12 3.73
C ARG A 114 -22.35 14.13 4.68
N ARG A 115 -23.52 13.84 5.26
CA ARG A 115 -24.16 14.69 6.27
C ARG A 115 -23.32 14.81 7.53
N ARG A 116 -22.75 13.70 8.02
CA ARG A 116 -22.00 13.68 9.27
C ARG A 116 -20.59 14.27 9.13
N TRP A 117 -19.94 14.03 7.99
CA TRP A 117 -18.56 14.41 7.70
C TRP A 117 -18.41 15.07 6.33
N PRO A 118 -18.91 16.32 6.16
CA PRO A 118 -18.78 17.04 4.90
C PRO A 118 -17.31 17.17 4.46
N GLY A 119 -17.06 17.00 3.16
CA GLY A 119 -15.72 17.10 2.57
C GLY A 119 -14.79 15.92 2.81
N ARG A 120 -15.23 14.88 3.54
CA ARG A 120 -14.49 13.64 3.75
C ARG A 120 -14.75 12.68 2.59
N THR A 121 -13.70 12.12 2.00
CA THR A 121 -13.82 11.08 0.97
C THR A 121 -14.67 9.92 1.49
N VAL A 122 -15.69 9.54 0.73
CA VAL A 122 -16.51 8.35 0.94
C VAL A 122 -16.08 7.28 -0.06
N HIS A 123 -15.45 6.24 0.46
CA HIS A 123 -14.96 5.10 -0.30
C HIS A 123 -15.89 3.91 -0.07
N VAL A 124 -16.46 3.31 -1.12
CA VAL A 124 -17.38 2.17 -1.00
C VAL A 124 -16.74 0.89 -1.50
N GLU A 125 -16.75 -0.16 -0.69
CA GLU A 125 -16.36 -1.52 -1.08
C GLU A 125 -17.51 -2.18 -1.86
N CYS A 126 -17.18 -2.71 -3.04
CA CYS A 126 -18.11 -3.36 -3.95
C CYS A 126 -17.58 -4.74 -4.33
N GLU A 127 -18.43 -5.75 -4.22
CA GLU A 127 -18.19 -7.13 -4.64
C GLU A 127 -18.89 -7.46 -5.96
N THR A 128 -19.85 -6.64 -6.40
CA THR A 128 -20.61 -6.81 -7.65
C THR A 128 -20.67 -5.55 -8.52
N LEU A 129 -21.01 -5.71 -9.80
CA LEU A 129 -21.18 -4.59 -10.73
C LEU A 129 -22.41 -3.74 -10.37
N GLU A 130 -23.44 -4.38 -9.83
CA GLU A 130 -24.66 -3.72 -9.34
C GLU A 130 -24.33 -2.77 -8.19
N GLN A 131 -23.50 -3.20 -7.23
CA GLN A 131 -23.02 -2.33 -6.14
C GLN A 131 -22.16 -1.16 -6.67
N VAL A 132 -21.38 -1.37 -7.73
CA VAL A 132 -20.66 -0.28 -8.41
C VAL A 132 -21.63 0.75 -8.96
N ARG A 133 -22.70 0.32 -9.65
CA ARG A 133 -23.74 1.21 -10.17
C ARG A 133 -24.45 1.98 -9.06
N GLU A 134 -24.88 1.30 -8.00
CA GLU A 134 -25.52 1.95 -6.85
C GLU A 134 -24.60 2.97 -6.18
N SER A 135 -23.31 2.65 -6.05
CA SER A 135 -22.32 3.55 -5.45
C SER A 135 -22.03 4.78 -6.32
N LEU A 136 -22.07 4.63 -7.64
CA LEU A 136 -21.94 5.74 -8.59
C LEU A 136 -23.12 6.71 -8.45
N GLU A 137 -24.36 6.20 -8.46
CA GLU A 137 -25.57 7.01 -8.33
C GLU A 137 -25.66 7.67 -6.94
N ALA A 138 -25.17 6.99 -5.89
CA ALA A 138 -25.05 7.56 -4.55
C ALA A 138 -23.98 8.66 -4.44
N GLY A 139 -23.12 8.81 -5.46
CA GLY A 139 -22.05 9.79 -5.49
C GLY A 139 -20.90 9.41 -4.56
N ALA A 140 -20.46 8.15 -4.53
CA ALA A 140 -19.22 7.77 -3.88
C ALA A 140 -18.01 8.48 -4.53
N ASP A 141 -17.00 8.84 -3.74
CA ASP A 141 -15.79 9.50 -4.25
C ASP A 141 -14.74 8.48 -4.73
N ALA A 142 -14.81 7.26 -4.18
CA ALA A 142 -13.92 6.15 -4.52
C ALA A 142 -14.68 4.82 -4.39
N LEU A 143 -14.29 3.82 -5.20
CA LEU A 143 -14.82 2.46 -5.17
C LEU A 143 -13.68 1.46 -5.04
N LEU A 144 -13.81 0.52 -4.11
CA LEU A 144 -12.91 -0.62 -3.95
C LEU A 144 -13.60 -1.84 -4.53
N LEU A 145 -13.01 -2.43 -5.57
CA LEU A 145 -13.49 -3.64 -6.24
C LEU A 145 -12.88 -4.85 -5.51
N ASP A 146 -13.64 -5.46 -4.61
CA ASP A 146 -13.15 -6.51 -3.71
C ASP A 146 -13.25 -7.90 -4.36
N ASN A 147 -12.12 -8.61 -4.38
CA ASN A 147 -11.98 -9.99 -4.87
C ASN A 147 -12.57 -10.21 -6.28
N MET A 148 -12.62 -9.17 -7.11
CA MET A 148 -13.07 -9.28 -8.50
C MET A 148 -11.93 -9.76 -9.41
N THR A 149 -12.28 -10.54 -10.43
CA THR A 149 -11.33 -10.94 -11.48
C THR A 149 -11.04 -9.77 -12.44
N PRO A 150 -9.92 -9.77 -13.17
CA PRO A 150 -9.62 -8.73 -14.15
C PRO A 150 -10.75 -8.50 -15.17
N ALA A 151 -11.41 -9.57 -15.63
CA ALA A 151 -12.55 -9.46 -16.54
C ALA A 151 -13.74 -8.69 -15.94
N ARG A 152 -14.07 -8.96 -14.67
CA ARG A 152 -15.15 -8.24 -13.95
C ARG A 152 -14.76 -6.79 -13.68
N ILE A 153 -13.50 -6.54 -13.34
CA ILE A 153 -12.98 -5.19 -13.13
C ILE A 153 -13.08 -4.37 -14.42
N THR A 154 -12.70 -4.93 -15.58
CA THR A 154 -12.83 -4.25 -16.87
C THR A 154 -14.28 -3.82 -17.15
N ALA A 155 -15.26 -4.65 -16.80
CA ALA A 155 -16.68 -4.28 -16.90
C ALA A 155 -17.05 -3.12 -15.95
N CYS A 156 -16.54 -3.12 -14.72
CA CYS A 156 -16.74 -2.03 -13.77
C CYS A 156 -16.09 -0.72 -14.25
N VAL A 157 -14.87 -0.79 -14.81
CA VAL A 157 -14.17 0.36 -15.39
C VAL A 157 -14.98 0.96 -16.56
N ALA A 158 -15.57 0.12 -17.41
CA ALA A 158 -16.42 0.57 -18.50
C ALA A 158 -17.69 1.28 -17.99
N GLU A 159 -18.37 0.73 -16.99
CA GLU A 159 -19.54 1.34 -16.36
C GLU A 159 -19.19 2.71 -15.75
N VAL A 160 -18.08 2.79 -15.01
CA VAL A 160 -17.61 4.02 -14.36
C VAL A 160 -17.27 5.10 -15.39
N ARG A 161 -16.64 4.73 -16.52
CA ARG A 161 -16.37 5.66 -17.63
C ARG A 161 -17.67 6.13 -18.29
N GLY A 162 -18.62 5.23 -18.51
CA GLY A 162 -19.93 5.55 -19.05
C GLY A 162 -20.70 6.51 -18.15
N HIS A 163 -20.74 6.25 -16.84
CA HIS A 163 -21.32 7.17 -15.86
C HIS A 163 -20.61 8.53 -15.86
N ALA A 164 -19.27 8.54 -15.85
CA ALA A 164 -18.51 9.78 -15.89
C ALA A 164 -18.80 10.64 -17.14
N SER A 165 -18.99 10.02 -18.31
CA SER A 165 -19.37 10.74 -19.53
C SER A 165 -20.77 11.38 -19.45
N ARG A 166 -21.69 10.76 -18.71
CA ARG A 166 -23.07 11.25 -18.51
C ARG A 166 -23.17 12.34 -17.45
N HIS A 167 -22.35 12.26 -16.40
CA HIS A 167 -22.50 13.08 -15.19
C HIS A 167 -21.32 14.01 -14.89
N GLY A 168 -20.21 13.90 -15.64
CA GLY A 168 -19.02 14.75 -15.48
C GLY A 168 -18.14 14.43 -14.27
N VAL A 169 -18.46 13.37 -13.50
CA VAL A 169 -17.74 12.98 -12.29
C VAL A 169 -17.32 11.52 -12.38
N ARG A 170 -16.03 11.25 -12.09
CA ARG A 170 -15.46 9.90 -12.06
C ARG A 170 -14.89 9.61 -10.66
N PRO A 171 -15.38 8.59 -9.93
CA PRO A 171 -14.74 8.17 -8.69
C PRO A 171 -13.39 7.51 -8.97
N LEU A 172 -12.55 7.48 -7.96
CA LEU A 172 -11.35 6.64 -7.95
C LEU A 172 -11.74 5.16 -7.97
N LEU A 173 -11.04 4.34 -8.76
CA LEU A 173 -11.15 2.88 -8.75
C LEU A 173 -9.91 2.22 -8.15
N GLU A 174 -10.13 1.44 -7.10
CA GLU A 174 -9.14 0.60 -6.44
C GLU A 174 -9.49 -0.87 -6.64
N ALA A 175 -8.54 -1.69 -7.09
CA ALA A 175 -8.65 -3.14 -7.04
C ALA A 175 -8.01 -3.69 -5.76
N SER A 176 -8.70 -4.60 -5.08
CA SER A 176 -8.22 -5.25 -3.86
C SER A 176 -8.76 -6.67 -3.76
N GLY A 177 -8.11 -7.49 -2.94
CA GLY A 177 -8.57 -8.84 -2.61
C GLY A 177 -7.74 -9.93 -3.28
N GLY A 178 -6.95 -10.64 -2.48
CA GLY A 178 -6.17 -11.82 -2.93
C GLY A 178 -5.14 -11.58 -4.04
N ILE A 179 -4.91 -10.35 -4.49
CA ILE A 179 -3.99 -10.04 -5.58
C ILE A 179 -2.58 -10.45 -5.17
N THR A 180 -1.89 -11.15 -6.07
CA THR A 180 -0.51 -11.60 -5.90
C THR A 180 0.41 -10.82 -6.84
N LEU A 181 1.71 -10.77 -6.55
CA LEU A 181 2.70 -10.11 -7.41
C LEU A 181 2.61 -10.59 -8.88
N ALA A 182 2.36 -11.89 -9.10
CA ALA A 182 2.24 -12.46 -10.44
C ALA A 182 1.02 -11.96 -11.22
N ALA A 183 -0.07 -11.59 -10.51
CA ALA A 183 -1.30 -11.11 -11.13
C ALA A 183 -1.36 -9.58 -11.27
N VAL A 184 -0.46 -8.82 -10.64
CA VAL A 184 -0.52 -7.35 -10.61
C VAL A 184 -0.63 -6.73 -12.00
N ALA A 185 0.12 -7.25 -12.98
CA ALA A 185 0.11 -6.74 -14.35
C ALA A 185 -1.28 -6.84 -15.00
N ASP A 186 -1.97 -7.98 -14.81
CA ASP A 186 -3.31 -8.21 -15.36
C ASP A 186 -4.33 -7.22 -14.77
N TYR A 187 -4.25 -6.98 -13.46
CA TYR A 187 -5.10 -6.01 -12.78
C TYR A 187 -4.78 -4.58 -13.23
N ALA A 188 -3.51 -4.22 -13.39
CA ALA A 188 -3.10 -2.90 -13.85
C ALA A 188 -3.58 -2.60 -15.29
N ALA A 189 -3.64 -3.64 -16.14
CA ALA A 189 -4.12 -3.51 -17.52
C ALA A 189 -5.64 -3.25 -17.63
N THR A 190 -6.42 -3.47 -16.56
CA THR A 190 -7.88 -3.26 -16.58
C THR A 190 -8.29 -1.78 -16.64
N GLY A 191 -7.37 -0.87 -16.26
CA GLY A 191 -7.65 0.57 -16.19
C GLY A 191 -8.18 1.07 -14.84
N VAL A 192 -7.97 0.32 -13.75
CA VAL A 192 -8.12 0.82 -12.38
C VAL A 192 -7.04 1.85 -12.05
N ASP A 193 -7.32 2.79 -11.15
CA ASP A 193 -6.35 3.83 -10.79
C ASP A 193 -5.32 3.31 -9.80
N CYS A 194 -5.72 2.38 -8.93
CA CYS A 194 -4.90 1.85 -7.85
C CYS A 194 -5.13 0.35 -7.65
N ILE A 195 -4.10 -0.33 -7.16
CA ILE A 195 -4.16 -1.72 -6.67
C ILE A 195 -3.66 -1.69 -5.24
N SER A 196 -4.46 -2.14 -4.27
CA SER A 196 -4.02 -2.24 -2.88
C SER A 196 -3.77 -3.67 -2.44
N SER A 197 -2.76 -3.86 -1.60
CA SER A 197 -2.46 -5.18 -1.04
C SER A 197 -1.93 -5.10 0.38
N GLY A 198 -2.49 -5.97 1.23
CA GLY A 198 -1.96 -6.20 2.56
C GLY A 198 -0.59 -6.88 2.54
N ALA A 199 -0.30 -7.64 1.48
CA ALA A 199 0.93 -8.44 1.38
C ALA A 199 2.20 -7.58 1.47
N LEU A 200 2.12 -6.32 1.04
CA LEU A 200 3.20 -5.35 1.12
C LEU A 200 3.70 -5.11 2.55
N THR A 201 2.81 -5.15 3.54
CA THR A 201 3.15 -4.82 4.94
C THR A 201 3.02 -6.01 5.89
N SER A 202 2.05 -6.90 5.68
CA SER A 202 1.80 -8.02 6.59
C SER A 202 2.69 -9.23 6.34
N SER A 203 3.20 -9.41 5.12
CA SER A 203 3.90 -10.63 4.70
C SER A 203 5.14 -10.39 3.85
N ALA A 204 5.63 -9.14 3.75
CA ALA A 204 6.86 -8.87 3.03
C ALA A 204 8.04 -9.60 3.69
N PRO A 205 8.86 -10.35 2.92
CA PRO A 205 10.06 -10.98 3.45
C PRO A 205 11.04 -9.94 3.97
N ALA A 206 11.70 -10.22 5.08
CA ALA A 206 12.78 -9.37 5.58
C ALA A 206 13.98 -9.40 4.62
N LEU A 207 14.61 -8.25 4.39
CA LEU A 207 15.88 -8.19 3.68
C LEU A 207 16.99 -8.71 4.60
N ASP A 208 17.86 -9.57 4.09
CA ASP A 208 19.01 -10.07 4.86
C ASP A 208 20.09 -9.00 4.97
N LEU A 209 20.32 -8.50 6.19
CA LEU A 209 21.35 -7.52 6.53
C LEU A 209 22.06 -7.98 7.80
N GLY A 210 23.38 -7.98 7.75
CA GLY A 210 24.25 -8.28 8.89
C GLY A 210 25.07 -7.06 9.31
N LEU A 211 25.62 -7.13 10.52
CA LEU A 211 26.69 -6.25 10.97
C LEU A 211 27.98 -7.06 11.02
N ASP A 212 28.95 -6.71 10.18
CA ASP A 212 30.28 -7.29 10.22
C ASP A 212 31.22 -6.36 10.99
N LEU A 213 32.01 -6.94 11.90
CA LEU A 213 33.06 -6.22 12.61
C LEU A 213 34.33 -6.27 11.77
N SER A 214 34.95 -5.11 11.57
CA SER A 214 36.31 -5.03 11.04
C SER A 214 37.30 -5.05 12.20
N ASP A 215 38.40 -5.79 12.04
CA ASP A 215 39.54 -5.65 12.94
C ASP A 215 40.07 -4.21 12.85
N PRO A 216 40.48 -3.60 13.97
CA PRO A 216 41.15 -2.32 13.91
C PRO A 216 42.39 -2.46 13.02
N GLU A 217 42.59 -1.53 12.09
CA GLU A 217 43.88 -1.46 11.37
C GLU A 217 45.00 -1.51 12.41
N PRO A 218 46.04 -2.34 12.20
CA PRO A 218 47.15 -2.42 13.14
C PRO A 218 47.68 -1.01 13.33
N ALA A 219 47.72 -0.55 14.59
CA ALA A 219 48.32 0.72 14.92
C ALA A 219 49.72 0.72 14.28
N CYS A 220 49.96 1.69 13.39
CA CYS A 220 51.27 1.89 12.79
C CYS A 220 52.22 2.27 13.94
N CYS A 221 52.99 1.30 14.43
CA CYS A 221 54.05 1.47 15.43
C CYS A 221 55.35 1.87 14.74
#